data_AF-A0A973IYV3-F1
#
_entry.id   AF-A0A973IYV3-F1
#
_cell.length_a   1.000
_cell.length_b   1.000
_cell.length_c   1.000
_cell.angle_alpha   90.00
_cell.angle_beta   90.00
_cell.angle_gamma   90.00
#
_symmetry.space_group_name_H-M   'P 1'
#
loop_
_entity.id
_entity.type
_entity.pdbx_description
1 polymer ?
#
loop_
_entity_poly.entity_id
_entity_poly.type
_entity_poly.pdbx_seq_one_letter_code
_entity_poly.pdbx_strand_id
1 'polypeptide(L)' 'MVSQKLLLELRQILKEDYNVDLKLEEVLDIALVLIGFAETAMKIEAKSGSS' A
#
# COMPACT_ATOMS: atom_id res chain seq x y z
N MET A 1 3.46 2.10 11.25
CA MET A 1 4.83 2.29 10.71
C MET A 1 5.03 1.22 9.65
N VAL A 2 5.31 1.60 8.39
CA VAL A 2 5.52 0.61 7.32
C VAL A 2 6.87 -0.06 7.52
N SER A 3 6.92 -1.39 7.46
CA SER A 3 8.19 -2.10 7.62
C SER A 3 9.05 -1.94 6.36
N GLN A 4 10.37 -1.86 6.55
CA GLN A 4 11.32 -1.77 5.42
C GLN A 4 11.18 -2.96 4.46
N LYS A 5 10.89 -4.16 4.99
CA LYS A 5 10.65 -5.35 4.20
C LYS A 5 9.47 -5.17 3.24
N LEU A 6 8.35 -4.64 3.73
CA LEU A 6 7.16 -4.40 2.92
C LEU A 6 7.41 -3.36 1.81
N LEU A 7 8.20 -2.32 2.10
CA LEU A 7 8.57 -1.32 1.09
C LEU A 7 9.47 -1.93 -0.01
N LEU A 8 10.36 -2.84 0.34
CA LEU A 8 11.18 -3.54 -0.64
C LEU A 8 10.35 -4.49 -1.51
N GLU A 9 9.40 -5.21 -0.91
CA GLU A 9 8.44 -6.06 -1.63
C GLU A 9 7.58 -5.23 -2.59
N LEU A 10 7.03 -4.09 -2.13
CA LEU A 10 6.25 -3.19 -2.98
C LEU A 10 7.10 -2.62 -4.14
N ARG A 11 8.35 -2.24 -3.86
CA ARG A 11 9.27 -1.77 -4.91
C ARG A 11 9.51 -2.84 -5.97
N GLN A 12 9.66 -4.10 -5.54
CA GLN A 12 9.86 -5.22 -6.46
C GLN A 12 8.64 -5.44 -7.35
N ILE A 13 7.43 -5.43 -6.79
CA ILE A 13 6.16 -5.53 -7.55
C ILE A 13 6.05 -4.41 -8.59
N LEU A 14 6.31 -3.16 -8.18
CA LEU A 14 6.23 -2.00 -9.09
C LEU A 14 7.23 -2.12 -10.25
N LYS A 15 8.39 -2.73 -10.01
CA LYS A 15 9.40 -2.96 -11.03
C LYS A 15 9.05 -4.12 -11.96
N GLU A 16 8.60 -5.25 -11.42
CA GLU A 16 8.34 -6.47 -12.20
C GLU A 16 7.05 -6.36 -13.02
N ASP A 17 5.97 -5.87 -12.41
CA ASP A 17 4.64 -5.90 -13.03
C ASP A 17 4.34 -4.65 -13.86
N TYR A 18 4.94 -3.51 -13.49
CA TYR A 18 4.65 -2.20 -14.09
C TYR A 18 5.87 -1.57 -14.77
N ASN A 19 7.05 -2.20 -14.69
CA ASN A 19 8.32 -1.69 -15.22
C ASN A 19 8.66 -0.27 -14.71
N VAL A 20 8.31 0.03 -13.46
CA VAL A 20 8.60 1.31 -12.80
C VAL A 20 9.70 1.12 -11.74
N ASP A 21 10.87 1.73 -11.94
CA ASP A 21 11.96 1.70 -10.96
C ASP A 21 11.93 2.97 -10.10
N LEU A 22 11.45 2.83 -8.87
CA LEU A 22 11.29 3.92 -7.91
C LEU A 22 12.32 3.83 -6.78
N LYS A 23 12.65 4.97 -6.18
CA LYS A 23 13.38 5.04 -4.92
C LYS A 23 12.48 4.63 -3.76
N LEU A 24 13.10 4.20 -2.65
CA LEU A 24 12.36 3.83 -1.43
C LEU A 24 11.48 4.96 -0.87
N GLU A 25 11.89 6.22 -1.04
CA GLU A 25 11.08 7.39 -0.64
C GLU A 25 9.77 7.49 -1.44
N GLU A 26 9.84 7.31 -2.76
CA GLU A 26 8.67 7.33 -3.64
C GLU A 26 7.76 6.12 -3.40
N VAL A 27 8.35 4.95 -3.10
CA VAL A 27 7.61 3.75 -2.73
C VAL A 27 6.88 3.92 -1.39
N LEU A 28 7.48 4.65 -0.44
CA LEU A 28 6.82 4.99 0.83
C LEU A 28 5.57 5.84 0.59
N ASP A 29 5.65 6.85 -0.27
CA ASP A 29 4.51 7.71 -0.59
C ASP A 29 3.34 6.90 -1.18
N ILE A 30 3.63 5.97 -2.09
CA ILE A 30 2.63 5.04 -2.65
C ILE A 30 2.05 4.14 -1.56
N ALA A 31 2.90 3.56 -0.70
CA ALA A 31 2.45 2.70 0.38
C ALA A 31 1.47 3.42 1.34
N LEU A 32 1.73 4.69 1.66
CA LEU A 32 0.85 5.49 2.52
C LEU A 32 -0.54 5.71 1.88
N VAL A 33 -0.59 5.95 0.57
CA VAL A 33 -1.86 6.08 -0.17
C VAL A 33 -2.64 4.76 -0.16
N LEU A 34 -1.97 3.63 -0.44
CA LEU A 34 -2.59 2.30 -0.42
C LEU A 34 -3.15 1.93 0.95
N ILE A 35 -2.42 2.26 2.02
CA ILE A 35 -2.89 2.06 3.40
C ILE A 35 -4.16 2.88 3.65
N GLY A 36 -4.22 4.13 3.21
CA GLY A 36 -5.42 4.96 3.34
C GLY A 36 -6.64 4.35 2.67
N PHE A 37 -6.47 3.76 1.48
CA PHE A 37 -7.53 3.02 0.80
C PHE A 37 -7.96 1.77 1.57
N ALA A 38 -7.00 0.97 2.05
CA ALA A 38 -7.29 -0.23 2.84
C ALA A 38 -8.05 0.10 4.13
N GLU A 39 -7.60 1.12 4.89
CA GLU A 39 -8.30 1.59 6.09
C GLU A 39 -9.72 2.08 5.78
N THR A 40 -9.91 2.73 4.63
CA THR A 40 -11.22 3.22 4.21
C THR A 40 -12.15 2.05 3.89
N ALA A 41 -11.66 1.05 3.15
CA ALA A 41 -12.41 -0.17 2.85
C ALA A 41 -12.82 -0.90 4.14
N MET A 42 -11.89 -1.09 5.09
CA MET A 42 -12.18 -1.71 6.39
C MET A 42 -13.25 -0.96 7.18
N LYS A 43 -13.22 0.38 7.17
CA LYS A 43 -14.26 1.20 7.84
C LYS A 43 -15.64 1.05 7.19
N ILE A 44 -15.69 0.89 5.87
CA ILE A 44 -16.95 0.62 5.15
C ILE A 44 -17.47 -0.76 5.54
N GLU A 45 -16.63 -1.79 5.47
CA GLU A 45 -16.99 -3.17 5.79
C GLU A 45 -17.51 -3.31 7.23
N ALA A 46 -16.84 -2.68 8.19
CA ALA A 46 -17.27 -2.67 9.59
C ALA A 46 -18.66 -2.05 9.78
N LYS A 47 -19.00 -1.00 9.00
CA LYS A 47 -20.34 -0.39 9.04
C LYS A 47 -21.40 -1.24 8.34
N SER A 48 -21.06 -1.93 7.25
CA SER A 48 -21.98 -2.80 6.53
C SER A 48 -22.24 -4.15 7.24
N GLY A 49 -21.29 -4.63 8.05
CA GLY A 49 -21.41 -5.87 8.81
C GLY A 49 -22.17 -5.76 10.14
N SER A 50 -22.69 -4.56 10.48
CA SER A 50 -23.43 -4.29 11.72
C SER A 50 -24.96 -4.39 11.56
N SER A 51 -25.44 -5.16 10.57
CA SER A 51 -26.88 -5.39 10.31
C SER A 51 -27.31 -6.79 10.74
#